data_AF-A0AAW1LCY5-F1
#
_entry.id   AF-A0AAW1LCY5-F1
#
_cell.length_a   1.000
_cell.length_b   1.000
_cell.length_c   1.000
_cell.angle_alpha   90.00
_cell.angle_beta   90.00
_cell.angle_gamma   90.00
#
_symmetry.space_group_name_H-M   'P 1'
#
loop_
_entity.id
_entity.type
_entity.pdbx_description
1 polymer ?
#
loop_
_entity_poly.entity_id
_entity_poly.type
_entity_poly.pdbx_seq_one_letter_code
_entity_poly.pdbx_strand_id
1 'polypeptide(L)' 'MLVIRKDPVATGQSKKLMPKYAGPYIITQVLPNDRYRVADLPETQRTQRFYEGIMPVDAMKNYVLETEDDASDADDDVV' A
#
# COMPACT_ATOMS: atom_id res chain seq x y z
N MET A 1 -4.29 -0.61 -7.08
CA MET A 1 -3.43 -1.34 -6.13
C MET A 1 -3.41 -0.60 -4.81
N LEU A 2 -3.03 -1.26 -3.73
CA LEU A 2 -2.98 -0.68 -2.38
C LEU A 2 -1.72 -1.07 -1.63
N VAL A 3 -1.37 -0.31 -0.61
CA VAL A 3 -0.32 -0.64 0.36
C VAL A 3 -0.93 -0.91 1.72
N ILE A 4 -0.31 -1.81 2.48
CA ILE A 4 -0.80 -2.23 3.80
C ILE A 4 0.16 -1.71 4.87
N ARG A 5 -0.39 -1.13 5.96
CA ARG A 5 0.40 -0.74 7.13
C ARG A 5 0.94 -1.98 7.85
N LYS A 6 2.23 -1.99 8.15
CA LYS A 6 2.87 -3.06 8.91
C LYS A 6 3.15 -2.60 10.34
N ASP A 7 2.60 -3.31 11.31
CA ASP A 7 2.91 -3.06 12.71
C ASP A 7 4.31 -3.59 13.05
N PRO A 8 5.14 -2.80 13.75
CA PRO A 8 6.51 -3.17 13.97
C PRO A 8 6.65 -4.12 15.17
N VAL A 9 7.20 -5.30 14.93
CA VAL A 9 7.50 -6.29 15.98
C VAL A 9 8.50 -5.72 17.01
N ALA A 10 8.32 -6.01 18.30
CA ALA A 10 9.21 -5.55 19.36
C ALA A 10 10.51 -6.38 19.40
N THR A 11 11.46 -6.06 18.54
CA THR A 11 12.77 -6.73 18.44
C THR A 11 13.91 -6.01 19.17
N GLY A 12 13.62 -4.93 19.91
CA GLY A 12 14.62 -4.12 20.61
C GLY A 12 15.51 -3.24 19.72
N GLN A 13 15.38 -3.34 18.38
CA GLN A 13 16.13 -2.54 17.41
C GLN A 13 15.39 -1.25 17.02
N SER A 14 16.14 -0.27 16.49
CA SER A 14 15.59 1.01 16.02
C SER A 14 14.66 0.81 14.81
N LYS A 15 13.45 1.36 14.91
CA LYS A 15 12.39 1.24 13.89
C LYS A 15 12.29 2.46 12.97
N LYS A 16 13.09 3.52 13.18
CA LYS A 16 12.95 4.81 12.47
C LYS A 16 13.11 4.67 10.95
N LEU A 17 13.99 3.77 10.50
CA LEU A 17 14.27 3.53 9.09
C LEU A 17 13.44 2.38 8.48
N MET A 18 12.63 1.68 9.27
CA MET A 18 11.82 0.58 8.76
C MET A 18 10.61 1.12 7.98
N PRO A 19 10.29 0.54 6.80
CA PRO A 19 9.14 0.97 6.03
C PRO A 19 7.84 0.69 6.80
N LYS A 20 7.01 1.73 6.96
CA LYS A 20 5.72 1.65 7.67
C LYS A 20 4.63 0.95 6.85
N TYR A 21 4.75 0.99 5.53
CA TYR A 21 3.82 0.36 4.61
C TYR A 21 4.57 -0.67 3.77
N ALA A 22 3.92 -1.80 3.53
CA ALA A 22 4.41 -2.85 2.66
C ALA A 22 3.60 -2.81 1.36
N GLY A 23 4.33 -2.91 0.24
CA GLY A 23 3.99 -3.55 -1.03
C GLY A 23 2.72 -3.09 -1.75
N PRO A 24 2.69 -3.15 -3.09
CA PRO A 24 1.43 -3.15 -3.80
C PRO A 24 0.72 -4.49 -3.55
N TYR A 25 -0.57 -4.43 -3.22
CA TYR A 25 -1.48 -5.53 -3.05
C TYR A 25 -2.74 -5.30 -3.89
N ILE A 26 -3.45 -6.39 -4.16
CA ILE A 26 -4.72 -6.40 -4.89
C ILE A 26 -5.82 -6.90 -3.95
N ILE A 27 -6.99 -6.27 -4.01
CA ILE A 27 -8.20 -6.75 -3.32
C ILE A 27 -8.77 -7.90 -4.14
N THR A 28 -8.90 -9.07 -3.52
CA THR A 28 -9.51 -10.25 -4.15
C THR A 28 -10.98 -10.38 -3.81
N GLN A 29 -11.40 -9.94 -2.62
CA GLN A 29 -12.78 -10.07 -2.16
C GLN A 29 -13.16 -8.93 -1.22
N VAL A 30 -14.39 -8.43 -1.35
CA VAL A 30 -15.01 -7.50 -0.40
C VAL A 30 -15.76 -8.29 0.67
N LEU A 31 -15.50 -8.00 1.94
CA LEU A 31 -16.15 -8.63 3.09
C LEU A 31 -17.05 -7.60 3.80
N PRO A 32 -18.04 -8.06 4.59
CA PRO A 32 -18.85 -7.15 5.41
C PRO A 32 -18.00 -6.45 6.49
N ASN A 33 -18.46 -5.27 6.93
CA ASN A 33 -17.83 -4.43 7.97
C ASN A 33 -16.47 -3.82 7.56
N ASP A 34 -16.38 -3.25 6.36
CA ASP A 34 -15.20 -2.51 5.86
C ASP A 34 -13.90 -3.31 5.90
N ARG A 35 -14.02 -4.62 5.68
CA ARG A 35 -12.91 -5.55 5.58
C ARG A 35 -12.74 -6.01 4.15
N TYR A 36 -11.49 -6.18 3.75
CA TYR A 36 -11.16 -6.60 2.40
C TYR A 36 -10.13 -7.71 2.47
N ARG A 37 -10.33 -8.72 1.63
CA ARG A 37 -9.33 -9.77 1.39
C ARG A 37 -8.33 -9.24 0.38
N VAL A 38 -7.06 -9.27 0.76
CA VAL A 38 -5.94 -8.75 0.00
C VAL A 38 -4.96 -9.85 -0.29
N ALA A 39 -4.43 -9.85 -1.51
CA ALA A 39 -3.42 -10.79 -1.96
C ALA A 39 -2.26 -10.07 -2.65
N ASP A 40 -1.12 -10.74 -2.71
CA ASP A 40 0.01 -10.34 -3.54
C ASP A 40 -0.39 -10.23 -5.02
N LEU A 41 0.39 -9.48 -5.79
CA LEU A 41 0.23 -9.44 -7.24
C LEU A 41 0.49 -10.83 -7.84
N PRO A 42 -0.34 -11.29 -8.77
CA PRO A 42 -0.21 -12.63 -9.37
C PRO A 42 1.11 -12.80 -10.13
N GLU A 43 1.68 -11.72 -10.66
CA GLU A 43 2.93 -11.74 -11.43
C GLU A 43 4.17 -11.43 -10.59
N THR A 44 4.00 -10.99 -9.35
CA THR A 44 5.10 -10.50 -8.50
C THR A 44 5.01 -11.13 -7.12
N GLN A 45 5.56 -12.34 -7.02
CA GLN A 45 5.64 -13.05 -5.75
C GLN A 45 6.79 -12.48 -4.91
N ARG A 46 6.47 -11.75 -3.85
CA ARG A 46 7.47 -11.04 -3.02
C ARG A 46 8.19 -11.96 -2.02
N THR A 47 7.52 -13.03 -1.60
CA THR A 47 8.02 -14.04 -0.66
C THR A 47 7.81 -15.44 -1.22
N GLN A 48 8.49 -16.46 -0.69
CA GLN A 48 8.34 -17.86 -1.13
C GLN A 48 6.88 -18.36 -1.13
N ARG A 49 6.01 -17.76 -0.31
CA ARG A 49 4.57 -18.02 -0.26
C ARG A 49 3.81 -16.76 -0.62
N PHE A 50 2.75 -16.90 -1.43
CA PHE A 50 1.79 -15.84 -1.70
C PHE A 50 1.15 -15.37 -0.39
N TYR A 51 1.21 -14.06 -0.15
CA TYR A 51 0.49 -13.45 0.95
C TYR A 51 -0.99 -13.37 0.62
N GLU A 52 -1.81 -13.80 1.56
CA GLU A 52 -3.26 -13.63 1.54
C GLU A 52 -3.71 -13.28 2.96
N GLY A 53 -4.47 -12.19 3.10
CA GLY A 53 -4.91 -11.69 4.39
C GLY A 53 -6.21 -10.91 4.31
N ILE A 54 -6.84 -10.70 5.47
CA ILE A 54 -8.01 -9.82 5.62
C ILE A 54 -7.56 -8.60 6.39
N MET A 55 -7.79 -7.42 5.83
CA MET A 55 -7.38 -6.15 6.43
C MET A 55 -8.55 -5.15 6.44
N PRO A 56 -8.65 -4.30 7.47
CA PRO A 56 -9.62 -3.21 7.52
C PRO A 56 -9.18 -2.06 6.63
N VAL A 57 -10.14 -1.22 6.22
CA VAL A 57 -9.89 -0.01 5.41
C VAL A 57 -8.84 0.93 6.03
N ASP A 58 -8.81 1.07 7.36
CA ASP A 58 -7.89 1.96 8.08
C ASP A 58 -6.41 1.56 7.95
N ALA A 59 -6.15 0.27 7.69
CA ALA A 59 -4.81 -0.26 7.52
C ALA A 59 -4.33 -0.20 6.07
N MET A 60 -5.20 0.21 5.14
CA MET A 60 -4.92 0.28 3.71
C MET A 60 -4.69 1.73 3.25
N LYS A 61 -3.85 1.90 2.22
CA LYS A 61 -3.74 3.15 1.46
C LYS A 61 -3.63 2.86 -0.02
N ASN A 62 -4.06 3.80 -0.86
CA ASN A 62 -3.90 3.69 -2.31
C ASN A 62 -2.41 3.66 -2.67
N TYR A 63 -2.06 2.79 -3.61
CA TYR A 63 -0.73 2.79 -4.22
C TYR A 63 -0.73 3.82 -5.35
N VAL A 64 -0.03 4.93 -5.13
CA VAL A 64 0.13 6.00 -6.13
C VAL A 64 1.31 5.65 -7.01
N LEU A 65 1.05 5.52 -8.31
CA LEU A 65 2.06 5.58 -9.35
C LEU A 65 2.10 7.04 -9.77
N GLU A 66 3.27 7.67 -9.70
CA GLU A 66 3.45 9.01 -10.28
C GLU A 66 3.27 8.86 -11.80
N THR A 67 2.06 9.13 -12.28
CA THR A 67 1.78 9.36 -13.68
C THR A 67 2.14 10.81 -13.98
N GLU A 68 2.85 11.05 -15.09
CA GLU A 68 3.31 12.38 -15.52
C GLU A 68 2.17 13.39 -15.78
N ASP A 69 0.91 12.98 -15.60
CA ASP A 69 -0.30 13.76 -15.83
C ASP A 69 -0.68 14.74 -14.70
N ASP A 70 0.05 14.75 -13.57
CA ASP A 70 -0.17 15.72 -12.46
C ASP A 70 0.69 17.00 -12.59
N ALA A 71 1.33 17.23 -13.75
CA ALA A 71 2.17 18.41 -14.02
C ALA A 71 1.44 19.58 -14.70
N SER A 72 0.12 19.69 -14.57
CA SER A 72 -0.64 20.85 -15.06
C SER A 72 -1.52 21.45 -13.98
N ASP A 73 -0.94 22.24 -13.08
CA ASP A 73 -1.66 23.36 -12.50
C ASP A 73 -0.73 24.57 -12.34
N ALA A 74 -1.29 25.73 -12.66
CA ALA A 74 -0.70 27.05 -12.95
C ALA A 74 0.27 27.61 -11.87
N ASP A 75 1.26 28.47 -12.16
CA ASP A 75 1.07 29.86 -12.63
C ASP A 75 2.22 30.35 -13.55
N ASP A 76 1.83 30.84 -14.73
CA ASP A 76 2.59 31.79 -15.55
C ASP A 76 2.27 33.19 -15.01
N ASP A 77 3.22 33.84 -14.33
CA ASP A 77 3.09 35.26 -13.96
C ASP A 77 4.31 36.02 -14.50
N VAL A 78 4.15 36.54 -15.72
CA VAL A 78 5.04 37.52 -16.36
C VAL A 78 4.40 38.89 -16.23
N VAL A 79 4.95 39.75 -15.37
CA VAL A 79 4.98 41.22 -15.55
C VAL A 79 6.29 41.79 -15.02
#